data_AF-A0A1V5BD72-F1
#
_entry.id   AF-A0A1V5BD72-F1
#
_cell.length_a   1.000
_cell.length_b   1.000
_cell.length_c   1.000
_cell.angle_alpha   90.00
_cell.angle_beta   90.00
_cell.angle_gamma   90.00
#
_symmetry.space_group_name_H-M   'P 1'
#
loop_
_entity.id
_entity.type
_entity.pdbx_description
1 polymer ?
#
loop_
_entity_poly.entity_id
_entity_poly.type
_entity_poly.pdbx_seq_one_letter_code
_entity_poly.pdbx_strand_id
1 'polypeptide(L)'
;MASWMSLASWMNSDSWSMSGQWDVSYYSGQIAEAPGILVDESESYQYSMAVSSTVVEGQNVLRVASIDGSRNWGSMEMPLYHYARLLIIPSTSGELNLEEMGPDGEIRYYNLGYVSAVHQYRFWKYSDSEGSHLLRYRIDDSYDYSDTIRIYVT
;
A
#
# COMPACT_ATOMS: atom_id res chain seq x y z
N MET A 1 -3.73 -3.75 27.52
CA MET A 1 -5.04 -3.21 27.08
C MET A 1 -5.09 -3.34 25.57
N ALA A 2 -5.82 -4.32 25.05
CA ALA A 2 -6.00 -4.47 23.60
C ALA A 2 -6.96 -3.36 23.13
N SER A 3 -6.44 -2.42 22.35
CA SER A 3 -7.25 -1.37 21.73
C SER A 3 -8.14 -2.02 20.69
N TRP A 4 -9.45 -1.99 20.92
CA TRP A 4 -10.46 -2.38 19.93
C TRP A 4 -10.47 -1.33 18.82
N MET A 5 -9.48 -1.38 17.91
CA MET A 5 -9.60 -0.67 16.63
C MET A 5 -10.70 -1.36 15.83
N SER A 6 -11.89 -0.77 15.85
CA SER A 6 -13.03 -1.28 15.09
C SER A 6 -12.79 -1.11 13.58
N LEU A 7 -13.41 -1.96 12.76
CA LEU A 7 -13.46 -1.81 11.30
C LEU A 7 -13.82 -0.38 10.88
N ALA A 8 -14.65 0.32 11.66
CA ALA A 8 -15.03 1.71 11.42
C ALA A 8 -13.83 2.69 11.44
N SER A 9 -12.78 2.40 12.21
CA SER A 9 -11.54 3.20 12.22
C SER A 9 -10.67 3.02 10.97
N TRP A 10 -10.94 1.99 10.18
CA TRP A 10 -10.24 1.71 8.92
C TRP A 10 -10.98 2.24 7.70
N MET A 11 -12.28 2.53 7.83
CA MET A 11 -13.16 2.90 6.71
C MET A 11 -13.21 4.42 6.41
N ASN A 12 -12.34 5.24 7.01
CA ASN A 12 -12.25 6.67 6.70
C ASN A 12 -11.47 6.91 5.40
N SER A 13 -12.16 6.91 4.26
CA SER A 13 -12.04 7.89 3.17
C SER A 13 -12.70 7.37 1.88
N ASP A 14 -13.57 8.23 1.34
CA ASP A 14 -14.16 8.35 0.01
C ASP A 14 -14.31 7.15 -0.95
N SER A 15 -15.58 6.90 -1.27
CA SER A 15 -16.14 6.31 -2.50
C SER A 15 -15.34 5.18 -3.15
N TRP A 16 -15.64 3.97 -2.69
CA TRP A 16 -15.24 2.69 -3.24
C TRP A 16 -16.00 2.39 -4.53
N SER A 17 -15.54 2.85 -5.68
CA SER A 17 -15.88 2.17 -6.93
C SER A 17 -15.01 2.62 -8.10
N MET A 18 -14.24 1.69 -8.65
CA MET A 18 -14.31 1.45 -10.08
C MET A 18 -14.50 -0.05 -10.30
N SER A 19 -15.64 -0.42 -10.89
CA SER A 19 -15.83 -1.71 -11.53
C SER A 19 -15.09 -1.69 -12.86
N GLY A 20 -14.09 -2.55 -12.98
CA GLY A 20 -13.34 -2.73 -14.21
C GLY A 20 -12.66 -4.08 -14.17
N GLN A 21 -12.73 -4.81 -15.28
CA GLN A 21 -11.99 -6.05 -15.45
C GLN A 21 -10.49 -5.70 -15.43
N TRP A 22 -9.79 -6.05 -14.35
CA TRP A 22 -8.38 -5.72 -14.15
C TRP A 22 -7.51 -6.49 -15.14
N ASP A 23 -6.60 -5.78 -15.80
CA ASP A 23 -5.63 -6.33 -16.76
C ASP A 23 -4.47 -7.00 -15.99
N VAL A 24 -3.92 -8.09 -16.52
CA VAL A 24 -2.80 -8.85 -15.93
C VAL A 24 -1.54 -7.96 -15.79
N SER A 25 -1.49 -6.82 -16.47
CA SER A 25 -0.43 -5.82 -16.31
C SER A 25 -0.37 -5.11 -14.95
N TYR A 26 -1.30 -5.39 -14.03
CA TYR A 26 -1.40 -4.67 -12.75
C TYR A 26 -0.87 -5.45 -11.54
N TYR A 27 -0.74 -6.77 -11.64
CA TYR A 27 -0.20 -7.63 -10.59
C TYR A 27 0.75 -8.66 -11.21
N SER A 28 1.73 -9.13 -10.45
CA SER A 28 2.73 -10.07 -10.96
C SER A 28 2.74 -11.37 -10.18
N GLY A 29 2.89 -12.51 -10.85
CA GLY A 29 3.16 -13.78 -10.17
C GLY A 29 4.60 -13.87 -9.62
N GLN A 30 5.49 -12.97 -10.04
CA GLN A 30 6.91 -12.97 -9.66
C GLN A 30 7.45 -11.55 -9.54
N ILE A 31 8.37 -11.34 -8.61
CA ILE A 31 9.08 -10.06 -8.44
C ILE A 31 10.58 -10.31 -8.48
N ALA A 32 11.35 -9.30 -8.92
CA ALA A 32 12.80 -9.38 -8.93
C ALA A 32 13.41 -9.12 -7.53
N GLU A 33 12.67 -8.38 -6.69
CA GLU A 33 13.06 -8.03 -5.34
C GLU A 33 12.80 -9.19 -4.36
N ALA A 34 13.52 -9.22 -3.24
CA ALA A 34 13.13 -10.11 -2.15
C ALA A 34 11.79 -9.65 -1.55
N PRO A 35 10.89 -10.58 -1.17
CA PRO A 35 9.63 -10.23 -0.53
C PRO A 35 9.85 -9.38 0.72
N GLY A 36 8.99 -8.37 0.93
CA GLY A 36 9.02 -7.53 2.12
C GLY A 36 10.05 -6.39 2.08
N ILE A 37 10.81 -6.22 1.01
CA ILE A 37 11.72 -5.09 0.85
C ILE A 37 10.94 -3.83 0.43
N LEU A 38 11.24 -2.72 1.12
CA LEU A 38 10.88 -1.38 0.70
C LEU A 38 11.99 -0.80 -0.19
N VAL A 39 11.63 -0.31 -1.38
CA VAL A 39 12.57 0.23 -2.36
C VAL A 39 12.32 1.74 -2.53
N ASP A 40 13.34 2.56 -2.34
CA ASP A 40 13.27 3.99 -2.69
C ASP A 40 13.40 4.17 -4.21
N GLU A 41 12.39 4.79 -4.81
CA GLU A 41 12.32 5.03 -6.26
C GLU A 41 12.59 6.49 -6.64
N SER A 42 12.73 7.39 -5.65
CA SER A 42 12.84 8.84 -5.84
C SER A 42 14.02 9.25 -6.72
N GLU A 43 15.11 8.50 -6.64
CA GLU A 43 16.35 8.74 -7.38
C GLU A 43 16.83 7.49 -8.15
N SER A 44 15.96 6.49 -8.29
CA SER A 44 16.35 5.22 -8.91
C SER A 44 16.41 5.32 -10.42
N TYR A 45 17.57 5.00 -11.00
CA TYR A 45 17.71 4.77 -12.44
C TYR A 45 17.23 3.38 -12.87
N GLN A 46 16.98 2.48 -11.91
CA GLN A 46 16.62 1.09 -12.16
C GLN A 46 15.10 0.86 -12.17
N TYR A 47 14.33 1.72 -11.49
CA TYR A 47 12.90 1.53 -11.27
C TYR A 47 12.12 2.74 -11.76
N SER A 48 11.05 2.51 -12.52
CA SER A 48 10.15 3.58 -12.94
C SER A 48 9.36 4.08 -11.72
N MET A 49 9.46 5.38 -11.43
CA MET A 49 8.62 6.00 -10.41
C MET A 49 7.15 5.82 -10.75
N ALA A 50 6.33 5.45 -9.76
CA ALA A 50 4.90 5.47 -9.96
C ALA A 50 4.40 6.94 -10.03
N VAL A 51 3.49 7.24 -10.95
CA VAL A 51 2.90 8.57 -11.05
C VAL A 51 1.88 8.72 -9.92
N SER A 52 2.01 9.74 -9.07
CA SER A 52 0.94 10.16 -8.16
C SER A 52 0.30 11.45 -8.67
N SER A 53 -1.01 11.40 -8.94
CA SER A 53 -1.79 12.58 -9.37
C SER A 53 -2.13 13.53 -8.21
N THR A 54 -1.87 13.11 -6.97
CA THR A 54 -2.37 13.79 -5.76
C THR A 54 -1.37 13.60 -4.63
N VAL A 55 -0.27 14.35 -4.67
CA VAL A 55 0.55 14.59 -3.47
C VAL A 55 0.07 15.90 -2.89
N VAL A 56 -0.77 15.84 -1.85
CA VAL A 56 -1.07 17.02 -1.05
C VAL A 56 0.07 17.15 -0.04
N GLU A 57 0.73 18.30 -0.04
CA GLU A 57 1.79 18.59 0.92
C GLU A 57 1.29 18.36 2.36
N GLY A 58 2.04 17.56 3.14
CA GLY A 58 1.66 17.20 4.51
C GLY A 58 0.80 15.94 4.65
N GLN A 59 0.44 15.24 3.57
CA GLN A 59 -0.33 13.98 3.66
C GLN A 59 0.48 12.73 3.30
N ASN A 60 0.24 11.67 4.08
CA ASN A 60 0.76 10.33 3.81
C ASN A 60 -0.05 9.68 2.68
N VAL A 61 0.61 9.27 1.59
CA VAL A 61 -0.05 8.67 0.43
C VAL A 61 0.23 7.17 0.36
N LEU A 62 -0.83 6.37 0.34
CA LEU A 62 -0.77 4.94 0.03
C LEU A 62 -1.70 4.62 -1.14
N ARG A 63 -1.18 3.98 -2.18
CA ARG A 63 -1.95 3.56 -3.36
C ARG A 63 -1.49 2.18 -3.83
N VAL A 64 -2.38 1.43 -4.46
CA VAL A 64 -1.98 0.33 -5.34
C VAL A 64 -1.54 0.93 -6.67
N ALA A 65 -0.40 0.49 -7.22
CA ALA A 65 0.11 0.95 -8.51
C ALA A 65 0.14 -0.20 -9.52
N SER A 66 0.01 0.11 -10.82
CA SER A 66 0.31 -0.85 -11.89
C SER A 66 1.77 -1.29 -11.83
N ILE A 67 2.11 -2.44 -12.43
CA ILE A 67 3.50 -2.95 -12.41
C ILE A 67 4.48 -1.89 -12.91
N ASP A 68 4.14 -1.20 -14.00
CA ASP A 68 4.96 -0.15 -14.62
C ASP A 68 4.91 1.20 -13.88
N GLY A 69 4.02 1.37 -12.89
CA GLY A 69 3.83 2.59 -12.12
C GLY A 69 3.01 3.67 -12.84
N SER A 70 2.50 3.43 -14.05
CA SER A 70 1.79 4.44 -14.84
C SER A 70 0.39 4.79 -14.30
N ARG A 71 -0.20 3.92 -13.47
CA ARG A 71 -1.53 4.09 -12.89
C ARG A 71 -1.52 3.74 -11.42
N ASN A 72 -2.44 4.36 -10.66
CA ASN A 72 -2.62 4.05 -9.24
C ASN A 72 -4.11 4.12 -8.83
N TRP A 73 -4.44 3.42 -7.74
CA TRP A 73 -5.81 3.26 -7.23
C TRP A 73 -5.85 3.16 -5.71
N GLY A 74 -7.00 3.52 -5.12
CA GLY A 74 -7.31 3.24 -3.70
C GLY A 74 -7.78 1.80 -3.44
N SER A 75 -8.10 1.04 -4.50
CA SER A 75 -8.53 -0.34 -4.38
C SER A 75 -8.20 -1.18 -5.60
N MET A 76 -8.06 -2.49 -5.43
CA MET A 76 -7.77 -3.46 -6.50
C MET A 76 -8.44 -4.81 -6.21
N GLU A 77 -8.81 -5.55 -7.26
CA GLU A 77 -9.01 -7.00 -7.17
C GLU A 77 -7.80 -7.72 -7.78
N MET A 78 -7.33 -8.79 -7.15
CA MET A 78 -6.20 -9.57 -7.65
C MET A 78 -6.33 -11.06 -7.32
N PRO A 79 -5.76 -11.95 -8.14
CA PRO A 79 -5.75 -13.37 -7.82
C PRO A 79 -4.86 -13.71 -6.62
N LEU A 80 -5.16 -14.83 -5.97
CA LEU A 80 -4.30 -15.46 -4.98
C LEU A 80 -2.90 -15.76 -5.56
N TYR A 81 -1.86 -15.71 -4.71
CA TYR A 81 -0.46 -15.97 -5.05
C TYR A 81 0.16 -15.00 -6.06
N HIS A 82 -0.26 -13.75 -6.00
CA HIS A 82 0.29 -12.66 -6.82
C HIS A 82 0.75 -11.50 -5.94
N TYR A 83 1.56 -10.65 -6.54
CA TYR A 83 2.10 -9.44 -5.93
C TYR A 83 1.42 -8.21 -6.51
N ALA A 84 0.86 -7.38 -5.63
CA ALA A 84 0.45 -6.02 -5.93
C ALA A 84 1.57 -5.04 -5.58
N ARG A 85 1.84 -4.08 -6.47
CA ARG A 85 2.76 -2.98 -6.21
C ARG A 85 2.04 -1.94 -5.36
N LEU A 86 2.62 -1.54 -4.25
CA LEU A 86 2.18 -0.40 -3.45
C LEU A 86 3.11 0.79 -3.71
N LEU A 87 2.51 1.96 -3.88
CA LEU A 87 3.16 3.26 -3.85
C LEU A 87 2.95 3.88 -2.48
N ILE A 88 4.05 4.30 -1.85
CA ILE A 88 4.09 4.93 -0.53
C ILE A 88 4.82 6.27 -0.67
N ILE A 89 4.22 7.37 -0.20
CA ILE A 89 4.85 8.70 -0.15
C ILE A 89 4.62 9.31 1.24
N PRO A 90 5.61 9.30 2.13
CA PRO A 90 5.45 9.79 3.49
C PRO A 90 5.50 11.33 3.53
N SER A 91 4.68 11.93 4.38
CA SER A 91 4.69 13.38 4.60
C SER A 91 5.83 13.85 5.51
N THR A 92 6.40 12.94 6.30
CA THR A 92 7.52 13.18 7.22
C THR A 92 8.52 12.03 7.17
N SER A 93 9.77 12.29 7.54
CA SER A 93 10.79 11.24 7.68
C SER A 93 10.64 10.50 9.02
N GLY A 94 10.99 9.22 9.06
CA GLY A 94 10.92 8.38 10.27
C GLY A 94 10.79 6.89 9.94
N GLU A 95 10.51 6.06 10.95
CA GLU A 95 10.29 4.62 10.78
C GLU A 95 8.91 4.33 10.20
N LEU A 96 8.83 3.69 9.05
CA LEU A 96 7.56 3.35 8.42
C LEU A 96 6.98 2.07 8.99
N ASN A 97 5.74 2.17 9.50
CA ASN A 97 4.97 1.04 10.01
C ASN A 97 3.71 0.85 9.18
N LEU A 98 3.64 -0.25 8.43
CA LEU A 98 2.49 -0.67 7.63
C LEU A 98 1.60 -1.59 8.47
N GLU A 99 0.30 -1.30 8.47
CA GLU A 99 -0.73 -2.15 9.08
C GLU A 99 -1.56 -2.82 7.99
N GLU A 100 -1.85 -4.10 8.16
CA GLU A 100 -2.75 -4.87 7.30
C GLU A 100 -3.84 -5.52 8.15
N MET A 101 -5.10 -5.17 7.92
CA MET A 101 -6.25 -5.94 8.41
C MET A 101 -6.59 -7.01 7.37
N GLY A 102 -6.42 -8.27 7.76
CA GLY A 102 -6.73 -9.41 6.90
C GLY A 102 -8.23 -9.73 6.85
N PRO A 103 -8.63 -10.69 6.01
CA PRO A 103 -10.01 -11.15 5.89
C PRO A 103 -10.55 -11.81 7.17
N ASP A 104 -9.64 -12.29 8.02
CA ASP A 104 -9.91 -12.81 9.37
C ASP A 104 -10.22 -11.71 10.40
N GLY A 105 -10.00 -10.43 10.04
CA GLY A 105 -10.14 -9.29 10.94
C GLY A 105 -8.91 -9.06 11.84
N GLU A 106 -7.89 -9.91 11.75
CA GLU A 106 -6.65 -9.75 12.51
C GLU A 106 -5.77 -8.67 11.86
N ILE A 107 -5.14 -7.84 12.70
CA ILE A 107 -4.25 -6.76 12.25
C ILE A 107 -2.80 -7.24 12.36
N ARG A 108 -2.11 -7.25 11.22
CA ARG A 108 -0.68 -7.54 11.08
C ARG A 108 0.09 -6.23 10.96
N TYR A 109 1.26 -6.17 11.59
CA TYR A 109 2.12 -4.98 11.63
C TYR A 109 3.47 -5.30 10.99
N TYR A 110 3.91 -4.45 10.08
CA TYR A 110 5.19 -4.55 9.38
C TYR A 110 5.98 -3.26 9.56
N ASN A 111 7.11 -3.33 10.26
CA ASN A 111 8.09 -2.25 10.24
C ASN A 111 8.95 -2.42 8.97
N LEU A 112 8.94 -1.41 8.10
CA LEU A 112 9.61 -1.43 6.81
C LEU A 112 10.89 -0.58 6.78
N GLY A 113 11.32 -0.08 7.94
CA GLY A 113 12.51 0.73 8.12
C GLY A 113 12.30 2.23 7.90
N TYR A 114 13.42 2.96 7.97
CA TYR A 114 13.45 4.41 7.86
C TYR A 114 13.14 4.91 6.43
N VAL A 115 12.28 5.91 6.34
CA VAL A 115 11.92 6.61 5.10
C VAL A 115 12.16 8.11 5.23
N SER A 116 12.37 8.76 4.09
CA SER A 116 12.51 10.21 3.98
C SER A 116 11.19 10.84 3.52
N ALA A 117 10.84 11.99 4.09
CA ALA A 117 9.69 12.78 3.66
C ALA A 117 9.73 13.01 2.14
N VAL A 118 8.56 13.01 1.51
CA VAL A 118 8.30 13.24 0.07
C VAL A 118 8.98 12.28 -0.91
N HIS A 119 9.78 11.33 -0.42
CA HIS A 119 10.32 10.26 -1.26
C HIS A 119 9.22 9.28 -1.66
N GLN A 120 9.38 8.65 -2.81
CA GLN A 120 8.47 7.64 -3.31
C GLN A 120 9.07 6.27 -3.10
N TYR A 121 8.31 5.42 -2.42
CA TYR A 121 8.71 4.06 -2.12
C TYR A 121 7.79 3.05 -2.77
N ARG A 122 8.40 1.94 -3.20
CA ARG A 122 7.70 0.75 -3.67
C ARG A 122 7.79 -0.36 -2.65
N PHE A 123 6.66 -1.03 -2.43
CA PHE A 123 6.55 -2.26 -1.66
C PHE A 123 5.69 -3.27 -2.43
N TRP A 124 6.02 -4.56 -2.36
CA TRP A 124 5.21 -5.61 -2.98
C TRP A 124 4.41 -6.38 -1.93
N LYS A 125 3.07 -6.28 -2.01
CA LYS A 125 2.17 -7.08 -1.17
C LYS A 125 1.79 -8.38 -1.86
N TYR A 126 2.16 -9.50 -1.25
CA TYR A 126 1.78 -10.85 -1.68
C TYR A 126 0.38 -11.25 -1.17
N SER A 127 -0.48 -11.79 -2.03
CA SER A 127 -1.75 -12.43 -1.66
C SER A 127 -1.56 -13.89 -1.24
N ASP A 128 -1.49 -14.13 0.06
CA ASP A 128 -1.39 -15.47 0.63
C ASP A 128 -2.74 -16.05 1.11
N SER A 129 -3.79 -15.22 1.15
CA SER A 129 -5.14 -15.59 1.60
C SER A 129 -6.21 -14.87 0.78
N GLU A 130 -7.34 -15.53 0.57
CA GLU A 130 -8.50 -14.98 -0.14
C GLU A 130 -9.31 -14.02 0.75
N GLY A 131 -9.91 -13.01 0.14
CA GLY A 131 -10.80 -12.06 0.80
C GLY A 131 -10.29 -10.62 0.80
N SER A 132 -10.88 -9.80 1.68
CA SER A 132 -10.57 -8.36 1.73
C SER A 132 -9.41 -8.07 2.65
N HIS A 133 -8.36 -7.45 2.12
CA HIS A 133 -7.22 -6.92 2.86
C HIS A 133 -7.29 -5.40 2.85
N LEU A 134 -7.23 -4.77 4.02
CA LEU A 134 -7.13 -3.32 4.16
C LEU A 134 -5.72 -2.96 4.60
N LEU A 135 -5.10 -1.98 3.95
CA LEU A 135 -3.75 -1.52 4.29
C LEU A 135 -3.72 -0.03 4.51
N ARG A 136 -2.94 0.41 5.50
CA ARG A 136 -2.59 1.80 5.79
C ARG A 136 -1.23 1.82 6.45
N TYR A 137 -0.52 2.94 6.40
CA TYR A 137 0.73 3.09 7.16
C TYR A 137 0.73 4.35 8.00
N ARG A 138 1.68 4.43 8.93
CA ARG A 138 2.05 5.64 9.65
C ARG A 138 3.57 5.74 9.76
N ILE A 139 4.07 6.93 10.07
CA ILE A 139 5.49 7.16 10.36
C ILE A 139 5.66 7.29 11.87
N ASP A 140 6.61 6.55 12.43
CA ASP A 140 6.83 6.41 13.86
C ASP A 140 5.51 6.06 14.60
N ASP A 141 5.31 6.69 15.76
CA ASP A 141 4.05 6.62 16.53
C ASP A 141 3.15 7.85 16.27
N SER A 142 3.21 8.43 15.06
CA SER A 142 2.30 9.51 14.69
C SER A 142 0.83 9.04 14.66
N TYR A 143 -0.07 9.98 14.96
CA TYR A 143 -1.52 9.74 14.85
C TYR A 143 -2.04 9.85 13.42
N ASP A 144 -1.20 10.31 12.49
CA ASP A 144 -1.56 10.60 11.11
C ASP A 144 -1.27 9.40 10.21
N TYR A 145 -2.31 8.58 10.01
CA TYR A 145 -2.27 7.48 9.04
C TYR A 145 -2.33 8.01 7.61
N SER A 146 -1.82 7.20 6.69
CA SER A 146 -2.15 7.30 5.27
C SER A 146 -3.63 7.04 5.02
N ASP A 147 -4.08 7.32 3.80
CA ASP A 147 -5.30 6.72 3.27
C ASP A 147 -5.27 5.18 3.43
N THR A 148 -6.44 4.59 3.62
CA THR A 148 -6.61 3.13 3.59
C THR A 148 -6.85 2.67 2.16
N ILE A 149 -6.11 1.66 1.71
CA ILE A 149 -6.39 0.94 0.46
C ILE A 149 -7.05 -0.40 0.73
N ARG A 150 -7.77 -0.96 -0.26
CA ARG A 150 -8.23 -2.35 -0.23
C ARG A 150 -7.70 -3.17 -1.38
N ILE A 151 -7.28 -4.38 -1.06
CA ILE A 151 -7.02 -5.41 -2.05
C ILE A 151 -8.00 -6.55 -1.79
N TYR A 152 -8.84 -6.85 -2.76
CA TYR A 152 -9.74 -8.00 -2.72
C TYR A 152 -9.10 -9.17 -3.47
N VAL A 153 -8.79 -10.24 -2.74
CA VAL A 153 -8.09 -11.41 -3.26
C VAL A 153 -9.10 -12.50 -3.62
N THR A 154 -9.01 -13.03 -4.83
CA THR A 154 -9.90 -14.08 -5.38
C THR A 154 -9.17 -15.27 -6.00
#